data_AF-A0A6L9GA15-F1
#
_entry.id   AF-A0A6L9GA15-F1
#
_cell.length_a   1.000
_cell.length_b   1.000
_cell.length_c   1.000
_cell.angle_alpha   90.00
_cell.angle_beta   90.00
_cell.angle_gamma   90.00
#
_symmetry.space_group_name_H-M   'P 1'
#
loop_
_entity.id
_entity.type
_entity.pdbx_description
1 polymer ?
#
loop_
_entity_poly.entity_id
_entity_poly.type
_entity_poly.pdbx_seq_one_letter_code
_entity_poly.pdbx_strand_id
1 'polypeptide(L)'
;LTGHTSGLVLIFQAGQAAGLDSGMIASWIWALSLGMTCCTIGLSLYYRAPIVVAWSTPGAALLISSLPGVSFNEAIGAYLVCALLLTLVGITGTFERLLRHLPNSLAAALLAGILFRIGSEIFLAAQSQLLLVLAMLFSYLLIKRLQPRYAVL
;
A
#
# COMPACT_ATOMS: atom_id res chain seq x y z
N LEU A 1 -4.34 5.00 12.81
CA LEU A 1 -5.63 5.48 12.25
C LEU A 1 -5.45 6.21 10.92
N THR A 2 -4.54 7.18 10.82
CA THR A 2 -4.26 7.95 9.58
C THR A 2 -3.90 7.10 8.36
N GLY A 3 -3.11 6.03 8.54
CA GLY A 3 -2.77 5.09 7.46
C GLY A 3 -3.97 4.34 6.90
N HIS A 4 -4.88 3.86 7.75
CA HIS A 4 -6.05 3.10 7.31
C HIS A 4 -7.03 3.96 6.51
N THR A 5 -7.36 5.16 6.99
CA THR A 5 -8.34 6.01 6.31
C THR A 5 -7.82 6.52 4.96
N SER A 6 -6.53 6.88 4.86
CA SER A 6 -5.94 7.38 3.62
C SER A 6 -5.77 6.29 2.55
N GLY A 7 -5.36 5.07 2.93
CA GLY A 7 -5.23 3.96 1.98
C GLY A 7 -6.58 3.41 1.48
N LEU A 8 -7.64 3.50 2.30
CA LEU A 8 -8.98 3.10 1.87
C LEU A 8 -9.50 3.97 0.72
N VAL A 9 -9.26 5.28 0.75
CA VAL A 9 -9.68 6.21 -0.31
C VAL A 9 -9.02 5.84 -1.65
N LEU A 10 -7.74 5.45 -1.64
CA LEU A 10 -7.03 4.99 -2.83
C LEU A 10 -7.64 3.70 -3.40
N ILE A 11 -8.03 2.74 -2.55
CA ILE A 11 -8.68 1.50 -2.98
C ILE A 11 -10.07 1.78 -3.56
N PHE A 12 -10.84 2.69 -2.95
CA PHE A 12 -12.13 3.13 -3.48
C PHE A 12 -11.97 3.81 -4.85
N GLN A 13 -11.01 4.71 -5.01
CA GLN A 13 -10.69 5.33 -6.29
C GLN A 13 -10.25 4.29 -7.32
N ALA A 14 -9.43 3.32 -6.92
CA ALA A 14 -8.99 2.22 -7.79
C ALA A 14 -10.17 1.39 -8.28
N GLY A 15 -11.05 0.98 -7.37
CA GLY A 15 -12.22 0.18 -7.70
C GLY A 15 -13.19 0.92 -8.62
N GLN A 16 -13.40 2.22 -8.39
CA GLN A 16 -14.19 3.06 -9.29
C GLN A 16 -13.54 3.23 -10.66
N ALA A 17 -12.22 3.44 -10.73
CA ALA A 17 -11.48 3.51 -11.99
C ALA A 17 -11.53 2.20 -12.78
N ALA A 18 -11.66 1.07 -12.08
CA ALA A 18 -11.84 -0.27 -12.65
C ALA A 18 -13.30 -0.62 -12.99
N GLY A 19 -14.27 0.28 -12.73
CA GLY A 19 -15.69 0.04 -12.99
C GLY A 19 -16.36 -0.98 -12.05
N LEU A 20 -15.80 -1.22 -10.87
CA LEU A 20 -16.34 -2.18 -9.91
C LEU A 20 -17.51 -1.59 -9.13
N ASP A 21 -18.51 -2.44 -8.86
CA ASP A 21 -19.64 -2.07 -8.03
C ASP A 21 -19.23 -1.81 -6.57
N SER A 22 -19.96 -0.93 -5.90
CA SER A 22 -19.68 -0.52 -4.51
C SER A 22 -19.72 -1.71 -3.54
N GLY A 23 -20.59 -2.71 -3.81
CA GLY A 23 -20.66 -3.93 -3.02
C GLY A 23 -19.39 -4.78 -3.12
N MET A 24 -18.77 -4.82 -4.30
CA MET A 24 -17.52 -5.56 -4.56
C MET A 24 -16.35 -4.93 -3.79
N ILE A 25 -16.26 -3.59 -3.81
CA ILE A 25 -15.24 -2.83 -3.09
C ILE A 25 -15.38 -3.03 -1.57
N ALA A 26 -16.61 -2.99 -1.05
CA ALA A 26 -16.88 -3.25 0.36
C ALA A 26 -16.49 -4.69 0.76
N SER A 27 -16.83 -5.69 -0.05
CA SER A 27 -16.43 -7.08 0.17
C SER A 27 -14.92 -7.26 0.17
N TRP A 28 -14.21 -6.59 -0.76
CA TRP A 28 -12.76 -6.63 -0.83
C TRP A 28 -12.09 -6.04 0.42
N ILE A 29 -12.54 -4.86 0.87
CA ILE A 29 -12.04 -4.22 2.09
C ILE A 29 -12.31 -5.09 3.32
N TRP A 30 -13.50 -5.70 3.38
CA TRP A 30 -13.89 -6.58 4.48
C TRP A 30 -12.99 -7.83 4.55
N ALA A 31 -12.77 -8.48 3.39
CA ALA A 31 -11.90 -9.64 3.28
C ALA A 31 -10.45 -9.31 3.65
N LEU A 32 -9.91 -8.17 3.20
CA LEU A 32 -8.58 -7.70 3.57
C LEU A 32 -8.45 -7.44 5.08
N SER A 33 -9.45 -6.78 5.67
CA SER A 33 -9.46 -6.43 7.09
C SER A 33 -9.48 -7.68 7.97
N LEU A 34 -10.32 -8.66 7.62
CA LEU A 34 -10.36 -9.95 8.30
C LEU A 34 -9.07 -10.76 8.09
N GLY A 35 -8.54 -10.80 6.87
CA GLY A 35 -7.29 -11.50 6.57
C GLY A 35 -6.13 -10.96 7.40
N MET A 36 -5.93 -9.65 7.45
CA MET A 36 -4.90 -9.02 8.28
C MET A 36 -5.12 -9.28 9.77
N THR A 37 -6.37 -9.25 10.24
CA THR A 37 -6.71 -9.51 11.64
C THR A 37 -6.40 -10.95 12.03
N CYS A 38 -6.87 -11.92 11.24
CA CYS A 38 -6.60 -13.34 11.46
C CYS A 38 -5.10 -13.66 11.40
N CYS A 39 -4.38 -13.14 10.41
CA CYS A 39 -2.94 -13.34 10.31
C CYS A 39 -2.19 -12.70 11.48
N THR A 40 -2.53 -11.47 11.86
CA THR A 40 -1.93 -10.77 12.99
C THR A 40 -2.14 -11.54 14.30
N ILE A 41 -3.38 -11.95 14.59
CA ILE A 41 -3.71 -12.73 15.79
C ILE A 41 -3.00 -14.10 15.74
N GLY A 42 -3.11 -14.82 14.62
CA GLY A 42 -2.55 -16.16 14.47
C GLY A 42 -1.02 -16.20 14.62
N LEU A 43 -0.31 -15.31 13.91
CA LEU A 43 1.15 -15.21 14.03
C LEU A 43 1.55 -14.71 15.43
N SER A 44 0.84 -13.74 15.99
CA SER A 44 1.18 -13.22 17.31
C SER A 44 1.02 -14.26 18.42
N LEU A 45 -0.01 -15.10 18.33
CA LEU A 45 -0.22 -16.23 19.24
C LEU A 45 0.80 -17.35 19.04
N TYR A 46 1.13 -17.67 17.79
CA TYR A 46 2.07 -18.76 17.47
C TYR A 46 3.52 -18.43 17.87
N TYR A 47 4.01 -17.24 17.49
CA TYR A 47 5.36 -16.79 17.80
C TYR A 47 5.49 -16.13 19.18
N ARG A 48 4.38 -15.96 19.91
CA ARG A 48 4.31 -15.29 21.23
C ARG A 48 5.00 -13.91 21.22
N ALA A 49 4.92 -13.23 20.10
CA ALA A 49 5.53 -11.91 19.88
C ALA A 49 4.48 -10.99 19.25
N PRO A 50 4.53 -9.67 19.50
CA PRO A 50 3.61 -8.71 18.88
C PRO A 50 3.96 -8.54 17.40
N ILE A 51 3.38 -9.38 16.54
CA ILE A 51 3.53 -9.32 15.08
C ILE A 51 2.32 -8.59 14.53
N VAL A 52 2.55 -7.52 13.75
CA VAL A 52 1.48 -6.76 13.08
C VAL A 52 1.60 -6.96 11.58
N VAL A 53 0.57 -7.53 10.97
CA VAL A 53 0.47 -7.60 9.51
C VAL A 53 -0.20 -6.32 9.02
N ALA A 54 0.62 -5.40 8.49
CA ALA A 54 0.14 -4.18 7.85
C ALA A 54 -0.01 -4.40 6.33
N TRP A 55 -0.88 -3.61 5.70
CA TRP A 55 -0.94 -3.58 4.23
C TRP A 55 0.26 -2.85 3.62
N SER A 56 0.43 -2.99 2.31
CA SER A 56 1.38 -2.20 1.53
C SER A 56 0.64 -1.13 0.73
N THR A 57 0.64 0.11 1.22
CA THR A 57 0.12 1.28 0.48
C THR A 57 0.75 1.44 -0.93
N PRO A 58 2.08 1.31 -1.11
CA PRO A 58 2.66 1.32 -2.45
C PRO A 58 2.25 0.10 -3.29
N GLY A 59 2.00 -1.06 -2.67
CA GLY A 59 1.45 -2.23 -3.35
C GLY A 59 0.05 -1.99 -3.90
N ALA A 60 -0.81 -1.32 -3.13
CA ALA A 60 -2.13 -0.91 -3.58
C ALA A 60 -2.02 0.03 -4.78
N ALA A 61 -1.20 1.08 -4.71
CA ALA A 61 -0.97 2.03 -5.80
C ALA A 61 -0.47 1.37 -7.09
N LEU A 62 0.47 0.42 -6.98
CA LEU A 62 0.95 -0.37 -8.12
C LEU A 62 -0.18 -1.17 -8.77
N LEU A 63 -1.04 -1.78 -7.95
CA LEU A 63 -2.21 -2.52 -8.42
C LEU A 63 -3.08 -1.61 -9.28
N ILE A 64 -3.44 -0.41 -8.79
CA ILE A 64 -4.26 0.58 -9.53
C ILE A 64 -3.66 0.86 -10.91
N SER A 65 -2.35 1.10 -10.97
CA SER A 65 -1.65 1.42 -12.23
C SER A 65 -1.56 0.24 -13.21
N SER A 66 -1.73 -1.00 -12.72
CA SER A 66 -1.60 -2.23 -13.52
C SER A 66 -2.95 -2.85 -13.90
N LEU A 67 -4.06 -2.33 -13.37
CA LEU A 67 -5.41 -2.74 -13.72
C LEU A 67 -5.87 -2.37 -15.15
N PRO A 68 -5.35 -1.33 -15.83
CA PRO A 68 -5.81 -1.02 -17.19
C PRO A 68 -5.50 -2.16 -18.17
N GLY A 69 -6.55 -2.80 -18.71
CA GLY A 69 -6.45 -3.80 -19.77
C GLY A 69 -6.53 -5.27 -19.33
N VAL A 70 -6.69 -5.57 -18.03
CA VAL A 70 -6.83 -6.94 -17.50
C VAL A 70 -8.18 -7.09 -16.81
N SER A 71 -8.84 -8.24 -16.99
CA SER A 71 -10.12 -8.48 -16.31
C SER A 71 -9.92 -8.63 -14.80
N PHE A 72 -10.88 -8.15 -14.00
CA PHE A 72 -10.79 -8.23 -12.53
C PHE A 72 -10.63 -9.68 -12.03
N ASN A 73 -11.20 -10.65 -12.74
CA ASN A 73 -11.09 -12.07 -12.42
C ASN A 73 -9.66 -12.62 -12.61
N GLU A 74 -8.97 -12.21 -13.68
CA GLU A 74 -7.56 -12.57 -13.89
C GLU A 74 -6.66 -11.93 -12.82
N ALA A 75 -6.96 -10.70 -12.41
CA ALA A 75 -6.24 -10.03 -11.34
C ALA A 75 -6.39 -10.78 -10.00
N ILE A 76 -7.60 -11.26 -9.66
CA ILE A 76 -7.82 -12.10 -8.47
C ILE A 76 -7.02 -13.41 -8.58
N GLY A 77 -7.05 -14.07 -9.74
CA GLY A 77 -6.31 -15.32 -9.97
C GLY A 77 -4.80 -15.14 -9.78
N ALA A 78 -4.24 -14.09 -10.39
CA ALA A 78 -2.84 -13.74 -10.23
C ALA A 78 -2.49 -13.43 -8.76
N TYR A 79 -3.38 -12.73 -8.05
CA TYR A 79 -3.20 -12.43 -6.62
C TYR A 79 -3.18 -13.70 -5.76
N LEU A 80 -4.09 -14.64 -6.00
CA LEU A 80 -4.13 -15.93 -5.29
C LEU A 80 -2.90 -16.78 -5.56
N VAL A 81 -2.45 -16.86 -6.82
CA VAL A 81 -1.22 -17.58 -7.18
C VAL A 81 -0.01 -16.94 -6.51
N CYS A 82 0.10 -15.61 -6.54
CA CYS A 82 1.18 -14.88 -5.89
C CYS A 82 1.17 -15.09 -4.37
N ALA A 83 -0.02 -15.04 -3.74
CA ALA A 83 -0.18 -15.33 -2.32
C ALA A 83 0.26 -16.76 -1.96
N LEU A 84 -0.10 -17.75 -2.77
CA LEU A 84 0.30 -19.15 -2.56
C LEU A 84 1.82 -19.36 -2.72
N LEU A 85 2.43 -18.71 -3.70
CA LEU A 85 3.89 -18.73 -3.86
C LEU A 85 4.59 -18.05 -2.66
N LEU A 86 4.08 -16.90 -2.21
CA LEU A 86 4.61 -16.19 -1.04
C LEU A 86 4.47 -17.02 0.24
N THR A 87 3.36 -17.73 0.44
CA THR A 87 3.21 -18.60 1.62
C THR A 87 4.16 -19.80 1.55
N LEU A 88 4.33 -20.43 0.39
CA LEU A 88 5.31 -21.51 0.21
C LEU A 88 6.74 -21.04 0.46
N VAL A 89 7.12 -19.87 -0.06
CA VAL A 89 8.43 -19.25 0.17
C VAL A 89 8.62 -18.87 1.64
N GLY A 90 7.56 -18.38 2.30
CA GLY A 90 7.56 -18.07 3.73
C GLY A 90 7.76 -19.31 4.61
N ILE A 91 7.02 -20.40 4.33
CA ILE A 91 7.10 -21.67 5.08
C ILE A 91 8.48 -22.33 4.89
N THR A 92 9.07 -22.23 3.70
CA THR A 92 10.40 -22.79 3.42
C THR A 92 11.55 -22.02 4.06
N GLY A 93 11.31 -20.82 4.64
CA GLY A 93 12.35 -19.99 5.25
C GLY A 93 13.40 -19.46 4.26
N THR A 94 13.19 -19.68 2.97
CA THR A 94 14.10 -19.26 1.90
C THR A 94 14.20 -17.74 1.80
N PHE A 95 13.10 -17.03 2.07
CA PHE A 95 13.06 -15.57 2.11
C PHE A 95 14.00 -14.98 3.16
N GLU A 96 14.03 -15.56 4.36
CA GLU A 96 14.94 -15.09 5.42
C GLU A 96 16.40 -15.32 5.03
N ARG A 97 16.69 -16.45 4.36
CA ARG A 97 18.02 -16.77 3.84
C ARG A 97 18.45 -15.80 2.74
N LEU A 98 17.52 -15.41 1.86
CA LEU A 98 17.74 -14.44 0.79
C LEU A 98 17.95 -13.02 1.36
N LEU A 99 17.14 -12.62 2.35
CA LEU A 99 17.26 -11.35 3.04
C LEU A 99 18.59 -11.19 3.77
N ARG A 100 19.13 -12.27 4.36
CA ARG A 100 20.46 -12.26 4.98
C ARG A 100 21.59 -12.02 3.96
N HIS A 101 21.35 -12.29 2.67
CA HIS A 101 22.30 -12.00 1.58
C HIS A 101 22.07 -10.64 0.94
N LEU A 102 20.98 -9.95 1.27
CA LEU A 102 20.70 -8.60 0.76
C LEU A 102 21.54 -7.58 1.54
N PRO A 103 22.56 -6.96 0.92
CA PRO A 103 23.30 -5.90 1.58
C PRO A 103 22.36 -4.72 1.84
N ASN A 104 22.55 -4.04 2.99
CA ASN A 104 21.72 -2.89 3.39
C ASN A 104 21.63 -1.80 2.31
N SER A 105 22.63 -1.70 1.43
CA SER A 105 22.65 -0.82 0.27
C SER A 105 21.55 -1.12 -0.76
N LEU A 106 21.20 -2.38 -0.99
CA LEU A 106 20.12 -2.76 -1.91
C LEU A 106 18.74 -2.44 -1.31
N ALA A 107 18.55 -2.68 -0.01
CA ALA A 107 17.31 -2.29 0.68
C ALA A 107 17.11 -0.77 0.64
N ALA A 108 18.16 0.01 0.87
CA ALA A 108 18.13 1.46 0.74
C ALA A 108 17.86 1.91 -0.70
N ALA A 109 18.45 1.25 -1.70
CA ALA A 109 18.19 1.54 -3.12
C ALA A 109 16.75 1.24 -3.53
N LEU A 110 16.15 0.15 -3.03
CA LEU A 110 14.74 -0.18 -3.27
C LEU A 110 13.81 0.87 -2.66
N LEU A 111 14.07 1.29 -1.41
CA LEU A 111 13.33 2.37 -0.76
C LEU A 111 13.47 3.69 -1.52
N ALA A 112 14.68 4.03 -1.95
CA ALA A 112 14.95 5.22 -2.76
C ALA A 112 14.22 5.17 -4.10
N GLY A 113 14.17 4.02 -4.76
CA GLY A 113 13.43 3.83 -6.01
C GLY A 113 11.92 4.03 -5.85
N ILE A 114 11.32 3.47 -4.81
CA ILE A 114 9.90 3.66 -4.50
C ILE A 114 9.63 5.14 -4.20
N LEU A 115 10.45 5.77 -3.36
CA LEU A 115 10.29 7.17 -2.98
C LEU A 115 10.49 8.12 -4.18
N PHE A 116 11.46 7.83 -5.04
CA PHE A 116 11.72 8.59 -6.26
C PHE A 116 10.54 8.51 -7.23
N ARG A 117 9.96 7.32 -7.42
CA ARG A 117 8.77 7.16 -8.24
C ARG A 117 7.58 7.95 -7.69
N ILE A 118 7.32 7.85 -6.39
CA ILE A 118 6.26 8.62 -5.72
C ILE A 118 6.51 10.13 -5.89
N GLY A 119 7.75 10.59 -5.69
CA GLY A 119 8.13 11.98 -5.91
C GLY A 119 7.88 12.44 -7.36
N SER A 120 8.28 11.63 -8.34
CA SER A 120 8.08 11.91 -9.76
C SER A 120 6.60 12.03 -10.14
N GLU A 121 5.73 11.19 -9.58
CA GLU A 121 4.28 11.27 -9.84
C GLU A 121 3.66 12.56 -9.28
N ILE A 122 4.18 13.11 -8.19
CA ILE A 122 3.77 14.43 -7.67
C ILE A 122 4.11 15.54 -8.68
N PHE A 123 5.28 15.49 -9.32
CA PHE A 123 5.67 16.46 -10.34
C PHE A 123 4.79 16.38 -11.60
N LEU A 124 4.37 15.17 -11.99
CA LEU A 124 3.42 14.97 -13.08
C LEU A 124 2.03 15.52 -12.73
N ALA A 125 1.55 15.25 -11.51
CA ALA A 125 0.29 15.82 -11.01
C ALA A 125 0.33 17.35 -10.91
N ALA A 126 1.50 17.93 -10.62
CA ALA A 126 1.68 19.38 -10.60
C ALA A 126 1.53 20.02 -11.99
N GLN A 127 1.81 19.31 -13.09
CA GLN A 127 1.57 19.87 -14.43
C GLN A 127 0.08 20.00 -14.77
N SER A 128 -0.77 19.08 -14.29
CA SER A 128 -2.21 19.10 -14.59
C SER A 128 -3.04 19.85 -13.54
N GLN A 129 -2.61 19.88 -12.28
CA GLN A 129 -3.35 20.48 -11.16
C GLN A 129 -2.46 21.35 -10.26
N LEU A 130 -1.61 22.18 -10.87
CA LEU A 130 -0.64 23.07 -10.19
C LEU A 130 -1.28 23.87 -9.03
N LEU A 131 -2.46 24.42 -9.26
CA LEU A 131 -3.16 25.28 -8.30
C LEU A 131 -3.60 24.50 -7.05
N LEU A 132 -3.98 23.22 -7.22
CA LEU A 132 -4.42 22.33 -6.16
C LEU A 132 -3.22 21.83 -5.35
N VAL A 133 -2.12 21.46 -6.03
CA VAL A 133 -0.85 21.10 -5.37
C VAL A 133 -0.29 22.28 -4.56
N LEU A 134 -0.31 23.49 -5.11
CA LEU A 134 0.11 24.70 -4.41
C LEU A 134 -0.81 25.01 -3.21
N ALA A 135 -2.13 24.90 -3.37
CA ALA A 135 -3.07 25.11 -2.26
C ALA A 135 -2.85 24.09 -1.12
N MET A 136 -2.59 22.82 -1.44
CA MET A 136 -2.22 21.79 -0.46
C MET A 136 -0.89 22.10 0.22
N LEU A 137 0.13 22.54 -0.54
CA LEU A 137 1.44 22.91 0.00
C LEU A 137 1.32 24.13 0.95
N PHE A 138 0.61 25.17 0.52
CA PHE A 138 0.43 26.39 1.30
C PHE A 138 -0.40 26.16 2.55
N SER A 139 -1.52 25.42 2.45
CA SER A 139 -2.31 25.04 3.62
C SER A 139 -1.50 24.21 4.61
N TYR A 140 -0.70 23.24 4.11
CA TYR A 140 0.22 22.47 4.96
C TYR A 140 1.27 23.36 5.64
N LEU A 141 1.92 24.27 4.91
CA LEU A 141 2.91 25.19 5.47
C LEU A 141 2.30 26.17 6.50
N LEU A 142 1.10 26.67 6.24
CA LEU A 142 0.33 27.52 7.15
C LEU A 142 -0.02 26.77 8.44
N ILE A 143 -0.55 25.55 8.34
CA ILE A 143 -0.89 24.72 9.50
C ILE A 143 0.37 24.29 10.26
N LYS A 144 1.45 23.92 9.56
CA LYS A 144 2.74 23.60 10.17
C LYS A 144 3.33 24.81 10.93
N ARG A 145 3.13 26.03 10.42
CA ARG A 145 3.60 27.27 11.07
C ARG A 145 2.73 27.70 12.25
N LEU A 146 1.41 27.52 12.16
CA LEU A 146 0.45 27.98 13.17
C LEU A 146 0.22 26.96 14.29
N GLN A 147 0.17 25.66 13.98
CA GLN A 147 -0.03 24.59 14.94
C GLN A 147 0.79 23.33 14.58
N PRO A 148 2.09 23.30 14.87
CA PRO A 148 2.98 22.16 14.55
C PRO A 148 2.58 20.84 15.22
N ARG A 149 1.66 20.86 16.20
CA ARG A 149 1.09 19.65 16.82
C ARG A 149 0.05 18.91 15.96
N TYR A 150 -0.51 19.56 14.94
CA TYR A 150 -1.49 18.95 14.01
C TYR A 150 -0.92 18.69 12.61
N ALA A 151 0.33 19.08 12.36
CA ALA A 151 1.05 18.66 11.16
C ALA A 151 1.51 17.21 11.35
N VAL A 152 0.64 16.28 10.98
CA VAL A 152 0.90 14.83 11.04
C VAL A 152 2.10 14.49 10.15
N LEU A 153 3.09 13.82 10.74
CA LEU A 153 4.17 13.07 10.09
C LEU A 153 3.69 11.67 9.72
#